data_AF-A0A068NRM8-F1
#
_entry.id   AF-A0A068NRM8-F1
#
_cell.length_a   1.000
_cell.length_b   1.000
_cell.length_c   1.000
_cell.angle_alpha   90.00
_cell.angle_beta   90.00
_cell.angle_gamma   90.00
#
_symmetry.space_group_name_H-M   'P 1'
#
loop_
_entity.id
_entity.type
_entity.pdbx_description
1 polymer ?
#
loop_
_entity_poly.entity_id
_entity_poly.type
_entity_poly.pdbx_seq_one_letter_code
_entity_poly.pdbx_strand_id
1 'polypeptide(L)'
;MNPASSQDLPVAKGAFAPTMNSLTRYRYPTWFRDAKFGIWAHWGPQSVPMDGDWYARGMYEQGSGHNQYHLAHYGHPSEFGYKDVIPLWKAEKWDPARLMKLYKAAGAKYFVSMGSHHDNFFLWNSKLHRWNATQMGPHRDVVGTWQREAKKNGLRFGVSEHLGASFTWFQASHGSDKTGPKAGVPYDGADPQYADLYHEKAEPGDTGWYSTNPKWQKEWYSEIKELVDNYHPDLLYSDGAIPFGNEVGLSMVAHFYNQSAASHGGQVEAVYNCKQDSGGRWVQDLERGVMGKVNPYPWQTDTSIGDWFYNRHWQYRPISWVVDTLVDVVSKNGNLLLNVVQRPDGTLDPEVERMLGQLGAWTAIHKEAIYGSRPWSVYGEGDVTARGGSFNENMVYSSRDIRFTTQGRTLYAFSLDYPRDGKVLIRSLAATGDPTQNGIGSVKLLGYSGKVRWSQDRNGLLVTVPTTGPSPITACLKITGRNLKPVPLPKVVRKVSAGANGVLDLNATLAELHGDGLQVESKGGKPNVGYWFTADESVSWVVKVPAPGAYAVKASIATVNDGARFYVKTGGQSLTGTAPNTGAWDRFVDVDLGTLTFDRAGEFTVTMHPQDAATWKAINLRSVVLQPVEK
;
A
#
# COMPACT_ATOMS: atom_id res chain seq x y z
N MET A 1 -4.27 6.47 -43.12
CA MET A 1 -3.41 7.64 -42.85
C MET A 1 -3.84 8.18 -41.50
N ASN A 2 -3.02 8.02 -40.46
CA ASN A 2 -3.30 8.58 -39.13
C ASN A 2 -2.98 10.08 -39.17
N PRO A 3 -3.86 10.97 -38.70
CA PRO A 3 -3.48 12.35 -38.47
C PRO A 3 -2.39 12.36 -37.39
N ALA A 4 -1.25 12.97 -37.72
CA ALA A 4 -0.09 13.07 -36.86
C ALA A 4 -0.44 13.79 -35.55
N SER A 5 -0.27 13.09 -34.43
CA SER A 5 -0.11 13.68 -33.09
C SER A 5 1.12 14.58 -33.13
N SER A 6 0.92 15.90 -33.08
CA SER A 6 2.00 16.90 -33.03
C SER A 6 2.10 17.54 -31.64
N GLN A 7 1.86 16.77 -30.58
CA GLN A 7 2.33 17.19 -29.27
C GLN A 7 3.85 17.01 -29.23
N ASP A 8 4.58 18.14 -29.21
CA ASP A 8 6.03 18.16 -28.99
C ASP A 8 6.35 17.61 -27.60
N LEU A 9 6.56 16.30 -27.51
CA LEU A 9 6.92 15.53 -26.31
C LEU A 9 8.34 14.97 -26.50
N PRO A 10 9.39 15.81 -26.42
CA PRO A 10 10.75 15.39 -26.75
C PRO A 10 11.26 14.31 -25.76
N VAL A 11 11.43 13.09 -26.27
CA VAL A 11 11.97 11.94 -25.53
C VAL A 11 13.49 11.87 -25.74
N ALA A 12 14.24 11.53 -24.69
CA ALA A 12 15.69 11.34 -24.81
C ALA A 12 16.00 10.20 -25.81
N LYS A 13 17.06 10.34 -26.60
CA LYS A 13 17.45 9.31 -27.57
C LYS A 13 17.80 8.00 -26.85
N GLY A 14 17.23 6.88 -27.31
CA GLY A 14 17.55 5.58 -26.74
C GLY A 14 16.62 4.46 -27.24
N ALA A 15 16.68 3.34 -26.54
CA ALA A 15 16.01 2.10 -26.91
C ALA A 15 14.50 2.06 -26.58
N PHE A 16 14.02 2.96 -25.73
CA PHE A 16 12.63 3.00 -25.30
C PHE A 16 11.84 4.02 -26.12
N ALA A 17 10.78 3.55 -26.79
CA ALA A 17 9.75 4.36 -27.41
C ALA A 17 8.54 4.51 -26.45
N PRO A 18 7.69 5.54 -26.61
CA PRO A 18 6.52 5.80 -25.75
C PRO A 18 5.35 4.83 -26.03
N THR A 19 5.61 3.53 -25.98
CA THR A 19 4.61 2.48 -26.21
C THR A 19 4.71 1.39 -25.16
N MET A 20 3.57 0.84 -24.76
CA MET A 20 3.50 -0.27 -23.78
C MET A 20 4.42 -1.44 -24.16
N ASN A 21 4.46 -1.80 -25.45
CA ASN A 21 5.30 -2.89 -25.93
C ASN A 21 6.79 -2.57 -25.78
N SER A 22 7.23 -1.36 -26.14
CA SER A 22 8.63 -0.97 -26.01
C SER A 22 9.11 -0.98 -24.56
N LEU A 23 8.25 -0.61 -23.61
CA LEU A 23 8.62 -0.55 -22.19
C LEU A 23 8.85 -1.94 -21.56
N THR A 24 8.37 -3.03 -22.16
CA THR A 24 8.63 -4.41 -21.66
C THR A 24 10.11 -4.83 -21.74
N ARG A 25 10.93 -4.05 -22.45
CA ARG A 25 12.38 -4.19 -22.48
C ARG A 25 13.05 -3.83 -21.14
N TYR A 26 12.32 -3.15 -20.26
CA TYR A 26 12.82 -2.75 -18.95
C TYR A 26 13.25 -3.96 -18.12
N ARG A 27 14.29 -3.76 -17.33
CA ARG A 27 14.81 -4.74 -16.38
C ARG A 27 15.02 -4.02 -15.06
N TYR A 28 14.35 -4.50 -14.02
CA TYR A 28 14.48 -3.92 -12.69
C TYR A 28 15.94 -3.92 -12.24
N PRO A 29 16.49 -2.76 -11.88
CA PRO A 29 17.88 -2.66 -11.54
C PRO A 29 18.17 -3.39 -10.23
N THR A 30 19.36 -3.99 -10.16
CA THR A 30 19.77 -4.82 -9.00
C THR A 30 19.77 -4.00 -7.71
N TRP A 31 20.19 -2.73 -7.77
CA TRP A 31 20.21 -1.87 -6.59
C TRP A 31 18.83 -1.75 -5.93
N PHE A 32 17.77 -1.62 -6.72
CA PHE A 32 16.41 -1.47 -6.19
C PHE A 32 15.98 -2.76 -5.51
N ARG A 33 16.21 -3.89 -6.18
CA ARG A 33 15.90 -5.22 -5.63
C ARG A 33 16.69 -5.54 -4.37
N ASP A 34 17.88 -4.96 -4.20
CA ASP A 34 18.73 -5.18 -3.03
C ASP A 34 18.46 -4.19 -1.90
N ALA A 35 17.87 -3.03 -2.22
CA ALA A 35 17.67 -1.91 -1.32
C ALA A 35 16.66 -2.19 -0.20
N LYS A 36 15.52 -2.83 -0.51
CA LYS A 36 14.43 -3.25 0.40
C LYS A 36 13.71 -2.16 1.19
N PHE A 37 14.40 -1.12 1.64
CA PHE A 37 13.89 -0.11 2.54
C PHE A 37 14.37 1.28 2.11
N GLY A 38 13.43 2.19 1.93
CA GLY A 38 13.64 3.60 1.68
C GLY A 38 12.83 4.46 2.63
N ILE A 39 13.25 5.72 2.76
CA ILE A 39 12.50 6.73 3.53
C ILE A 39 12.00 7.82 2.59
N TRP A 40 10.77 8.25 2.81
CA TRP A 40 10.14 9.35 2.08
C TRP A 40 9.94 10.55 3.01
N ALA A 41 10.17 11.74 2.46
CA ALA A 41 9.72 13.00 3.04
C ALA A 41 8.54 13.56 2.23
N HIS A 42 7.32 13.17 2.61
CA HIS A 42 6.08 13.76 2.10
C HIS A 42 5.84 15.10 2.82
N TRP A 43 6.46 16.15 2.30
CA TRP A 43 6.62 17.42 2.99
C TRP A 43 6.52 18.59 2.01
N GLY A 44 6.15 19.77 2.50
CA GLY A 44 5.75 20.91 1.68
C GLY A 44 4.84 21.88 2.45
N PRO A 45 4.30 22.92 1.81
CA PRO A 45 3.55 23.96 2.50
C PRO A 45 2.25 23.47 3.19
N GLN A 46 1.66 22.37 2.73
CA GLN A 46 0.56 21.70 3.42
C GLN A 46 0.91 21.23 4.85
N SER A 47 2.19 21.22 5.24
CA SER A 47 2.60 20.92 6.61
C SER A 47 2.33 22.07 7.58
N VAL A 48 2.18 23.31 7.09
CA VAL A 48 2.03 24.54 7.92
C VAL A 48 0.88 24.45 8.91
N PRO A 49 -0.34 24.02 8.50
CA PRO A 49 -1.49 23.93 9.40
C PRO A 49 -1.36 22.82 10.44
N MET A 50 -0.44 21.87 10.23
CA MET A 50 -0.22 20.70 11.08
C MET A 50 -1.48 19.84 11.26
N ASP A 51 -2.31 19.75 10.21
CA ASP A 51 -3.67 19.18 10.23
C ASP A 51 -3.87 18.03 9.22
N GLY A 52 -2.77 17.39 8.81
CA GLY A 52 -2.80 16.18 7.98
C GLY A 52 -2.81 16.42 6.48
N ASP A 53 -2.97 15.33 5.74
CA ASP A 53 -2.86 15.31 4.28
C ASP A 53 -4.04 16.00 3.59
N TRP A 54 -3.83 16.44 2.35
CA TRP A 54 -4.83 17.08 1.48
C TRP A 54 -5.40 18.40 1.97
N TYR A 55 -4.78 19.04 2.96
CA TYR A 55 -5.23 20.32 3.51
C TYR A 55 -5.46 21.39 2.43
N ALA A 56 -4.58 21.46 1.42
CA ALA A 56 -4.68 22.46 0.34
C ALA A 56 -6.04 22.44 -0.37
N ARG A 57 -6.65 21.25 -0.52
CA ARG A 57 -8.00 21.10 -1.07
C ARG A 57 -9.06 21.22 0.01
N GLY A 58 -8.87 20.49 1.12
CA GLY A 58 -9.87 20.38 2.18
C GLY A 58 -10.29 21.73 2.76
N MET A 59 -9.38 22.72 2.80
CA MET A 59 -9.70 24.06 3.28
C MET A 59 -10.78 24.79 2.45
N TYR A 60 -10.98 24.43 1.17
CA TYR A 60 -12.00 24.99 0.29
C TYR A 60 -13.34 24.22 0.31
N GLU A 61 -13.37 23.04 0.91
CA GLU A 61 -14.57 22.20 0.99
C GLU A 61 -15.41 22.63 2.21
N GLN A 62 -16.41 23.48 1.99
CA GLN A 62 -17.24 24.07 3.06
C GLN A 62 -17.75 22.99 4.04
N GLY A 63 -17.44 23.18 5.32
CA GLY A 63 -17.87 22.28 6.41
C GLY A 63 -16.93 21.10 6.68
N SER A 64 -15.88 20.87 5.88
CA SER A 64 -14.84 19.88 6.19
C SER A 64 -14.07 20.24 7.47
N GLY A 65 -13.36 19.26 8.05
CA GLY A 65 -12.50 19.51 9.21
C GLY A 65 -11.41 20.56 8.93
N HIS A 66 -10.76 20.46 7.76
CA HIS A 66 -9.75 21.43 7.33
C HIS A 66 -10.33 22.82 7.11
N ASN A 67 -11.53 22.94 6.52
CA ASN A 67 -12.21 24.22 6.32
C ASN A 67 -12.56 24.89 7.65
N GLN A 68 -13.10 24.14 8.60
CA GLN A 68 -13.39 24.65 9.95
C GLN A 68 -12.11 25.10 10.68
N TYR A 69 -11.05 24.30 10.60
CA TYR A 69 -9.74 24.68 11.14
C TYR A 69 -9.23 25.97 10.49
N HIS A 70 -9.32 26.07 9.16
CA HIS A 70 -8.86 27.23 8.40
C HIS A 70 -9.59 28.51 8.79
N LEU A 71 -10.92 28.45 8.88
CA LEU A 71 -11.76 29.56 9.34
C LEU A 71 -11.38 30.05 10.74
N ALA A 72 -11.08 29.13 11.65
CA ALA A 72 -10.75 29.46 13.03
C ALA A 72 -9.33 30.06 13.20
N HIS A 73 -8.39 29.77 12.30
CA HIS A 73 -6.98 30.14 12.46
C HIS A 73 -6.48 31.21 11.48
N TYR A 74 -7.04 31.25 10.28
CA TYR A 74 -6.56 32.10 9.19
C TYR A 74 -7.66 33.02 8.64
N GLY A 75 -8.91 32.55 8.59
CA GLY A 75 -10.05 33.29 8.06
C GLY A 75 -10.73 32.57 6.90
N HIS A 76 -11.60 33.28 6.17
CA HIS A 76 -12.32 32.68 5.05
C HIS A 76 -11.38 32.44 3.84
N PRO A 77 -11.47 31.30 3.13
CA PRO A 77 -10.59 30.98 1.99
C PRO A 77 -10.59 31.98 0.83
N SER A 78 -11.62 32.83 0.72
CA SER A 78 -11.65 33.95 -0.25
C SER A 78 -10.77 35.14 0.14
N GLU A 79 -10.33 35.22 1.40
CA GLU A 79 -9.54 36.33 1.95
C GLU A 79 -8.13 35.86 2.31
N PHE A 80 -8.03 34.69 2.93
CA PHE A 80 -6.78 34.00 3.21
C PHE A 80 -6.88 32.60 2.61
N GLY A 81 -6.25 32.37 1.47
CA GLY A 81 -6.30 31.10 0.76
C GLY A 81 -4.98 30.35 0.79
N TYR A 82 -4.85 29.27 0.03
CA TYR A 82 -3.66 28.43 0.05
C TYR A 82 -2.40 29.18 -0.41
N LYS A 83 -2.53 30.12 -1.35
CA LYS A 83 -1.46 31.04 -1.76
C LYS A 83 -0.84 31.82 -0.58
N ASP A 84 -1.62 32.09 0.46
CA ASP A 84 -1.20 32.82 1.66
C ASP A 84 -0.62 31.87 2.72
N VAL A 85 -0.96 30.57 2.67
CA VAL A 85 -0.33 29.51 3.48
C VAL A 85 1.10 29.22 3.00
N ILE A 86 1.33 29.19 1.69
CA ILE A 86 2.64 28.91 1.06
C ILE A 86 3.80 29.70 1.69
N PRO A 87 3.77 31.05 1.79
CA PRO A 87 4.88 31.83 2.33
C PRO A 87 5.12 31.61 3.84
N LEU A 88 4.21 30.96 4.57
CA LEU A 88 4.40 30.61 5.97
C LEU A 88 5.31 29.40 6.16
N TRP A 89 5.50 28.58 5.12
CA TRP A 89 6.38 27.41 5.19
C TRP A 89 7.85 27.80 5.04
N LYS A 90 8.52 28.09 6.15
CA LYS A 90 9.90 28.61 6.15
C LYS A 90 10.99 27.57 6.34
N ALA A 91 10.64 26.37 6.81
CA ALA A 91 11.60 25.30 7.10
C ALA A 91 12.74 25.74 8.03
N GLU A 92 12.45 26.60 9.01
CA GLU A 92 13.45 27.37 9.75
C GLU A 92 14.45 26.54 10.58
N LYS A 93 14.12 25.29 10.90
CA LYS A 93 14.97 24.35 11.65
C LYS A 93 15.34 23.11 10.83
N TRP A 94 15.18 23.17 9.51
CA TRP A 94 15.43 22.03 8.65
C TRP A 94 16.93 21.74 8.52
N ASP A 95 17.36 20.63 9.10
CA ASP A 95 18.72 20.10 9.02
C ASP A 95 18.76 18.79 8.19
N PRO A 96 18.87 18.90 6.86
CA PRO A 96 18.86 17.73 5.97
C PRO A 96 20.08 16.83 6.15
N ALA A 97 21.23 17.38 6.57
CA ALA A 97 22.45 16.59 6.75
C ALA A 97 22.32 15.67 7.97
N ARG A 98 21.76 16.18 9.08
CA ARG A 98 21.44 15.37 10.27
C ARG A 98 20.38 14.33 9.98
N LEU A 99 19.28 14.73 9.33
CA LEU A 99 18.18 13.83 9.02
C LEU A 99 18.62 12.70 8.09
N MET A 100 19.41 12.99 7.06
CA MET A 100 19.91 11.95 6.16
C MET A 100 20.83 10.94 6.86
N LYS A 101 21.69 11.40 7.78
CA LYS A 101 22.51 10.51 8.62
C LYS A 101 21.64 9.61 9.49
N LEU A 102 20.58 10.17 10.10
CA LEU A 102 19.62 9.42 10.90
C LEU A 102 18.90 8.36 10.06
N TYR A 103 18.41 8.72 8.88
CA TYR A 103 17.71 7.81 7.97
C TYR A 103 18.61 6.68 7.47
N LYS A 104 19.87 6.98 7.13
CA LYS A 104 20.89 5.97 6.83
C LYS A 104 21.13 5.04 8.01
N ALA A 105 21.26 5.57 9.22
CA ALA A 105 21.48 4.79 10.43
C ALA A 105 20.27 3.89 10.75
N ALA A 106 19.06 4.34 10.49
CA ALA A 106 17.84 3.55 10.60
C ALA A 106 17.82 2.37 9.61
N GLY A 107 18.48 2.52 8.45
CA GLY A 107 18.70 1.45 7.48
C GLY A 107 18.35 1.81 6.03
N ALA A 108 17.88 3.02 5.76
CA ALA A 108 17.47 3.40 4.42
C ALA A 108 18.60 3.22 3.39
N LYS A 109 18.26 2.64 2.23
CA LYS A 109 19.16 2.49 1.08
C LYS A 109 18.86 3.47 -0.05
N TYR A 110 17.67 4.06 0.00
CA TYR A 110 17.25 5.13 -0.88
C TYR A 110 16.39 6.13 -0.11
N PHE A 111 16.37 7.36 -0.58
CA PHE A 111 15.56 8.43 -0.03
C PHE A 111 14.73 9.06 -1.15
N VAL A 112 13.45 9.32 -0.88
CA VAL A 112 12.53 9.98 -1.82
C VAL A 112 12.18 11.35 -1.25
N SER A 113 12.37 12.40 -2.04
CA SER A 113 11.86 13.74 -1.75
C SER A 113 10.50 13.92 -2.40
N MET A 114 9.58 14.65 -1.76
CA MET A 114 8.49 15.26 -2.50
C MET A 114 9.05 16.26 -3.53
N GLY A 115 8.57 16.18 -4.76
CA GLY A 115 8.81 17.15 -5.83
C GLY A 115 7.65 18.12 -5.94
N SER A 116 6.44 17.62 -6.18
CA SER A 116 5.19 18.37 -6.09
C SER A 116 4.10 17.44 -5.58
N HIS A 117 3.27 17.92 -4.65
CA HIS A 117 2.03 17.25 -4.33
C HIS A 117 0.92 17.69 -5.31
N HIS A 118 -0.34 17.39 -5.01
CA HIS A 118 -1.51 17.86 -5.78
C HIS A 118 -1.76 19.38 -5.69
N ASP A 119 -1.02 20.09 -4.83
CA ASP A 119 -1.16 21.53 -4.58
C ASP A 119 -0.39 22.41 -5.57
N ASN A 120 0.24 21.80 -6.58
CA ASN A 120 0.97 22.48 -7.65
C ASN A 120 2.07 23.44 -7.15
N PHE A 121 2.69 23.12 -6.01
CA PHE A 121 3.84 23.86 -5.47
C PHE A 121 5.12 23.03 -5.62
N PHE A 122 6.10 23.57 -6.34
CA PHE A 122 7.31 22.82 -6.69
C PHE A 122 8.38 22.96 -5.63
N LEU A 123 8.87 21.84 -5.11
CA LEU A 123 9.94 21.78 -4.12
C LEU A 123 11.36 21.89 -4.74
N TRP A 124 11.44 22.12 -6.04
CA TRP A 124 12.69 22.29 -6.78
C TRP A 124 12.83 23.69 -7.37
N ASN A 125 14.01 24.00 -7.90
CA ASN A 125 14.24 25.26 -8.60
C ASN A 125 13.68 25.20 -10.03
N SER A 126 12.39 25.47 -10.19
CA SER A 126 11.75 25.49 -11.50
C SER A 126 11.90 26.85 -12.19
N LYS A 127 12.16 26.82 -13.50
CA LYS A 127 12.08 28.00 -14.39
C LYS A 127 10.76 28.09 -15.12
N LEU A 128 9.99 27.01 -15.13
CA LEU A 128 8.67 26.94 -15.77
C LEU A 128 7.56 27.44 -14.86
N HIS A 129 7.73 27.29 -13.54
CA HIS A 129 6.69 27.61 -12.56
C HIS A 129 7.22 28.48 -11.42
N ARG A 130 6.58 29.63 -11.17
CA ARG A 130 7.03 30.59 -10.13
C ARG A 130 6.68 30.15 -8.71
N TRP A 131 5.70 29.26 -8.55
CA TRP A 131 5.28 28.73 -7.26
C TRP A 131 6.20 27.60 -6.84
N ASN A 132 7.39 27.97 -6.37
CA ASN A 132 8.40 27.00 -5.98
C ASN A 132 9.19 27.41 -4.74
N ALA A 133 9.80 26.42 -4.08
CA ALA A 133 10.50 26.55 -2.81
C ALA A 133 11.73 27.46 -2.87
N THR A 134 12.26 27.79 -4.05
CA THR A 134 13.35 28.77 -4.18
C THR A 134 12.87 30.21 -4.23
N GLN A 135 11.67 30.44 -4.75
CA GLN A 135 11.06 31.76 -4.87
C GLN A 135 10.21 32.13 -3.66
N MET A 136 9.65 31.14 -2.97
CA MET A 136 8.73 31.32 -1.85
C MET A 136 9.05 30.35 -0.71
N GLY A 137 8.48 30.62 0.48
CA GLY A 137 8.62 29.75 1.63
C GLY A 137 10.07 29.66 2.13
N PRO A 138 10.75 28.51 2.00
CA PRO A 138 12.10 28.34 2.54
C PRO A 138 13.21 29.04 1.74
N HIS A 139 12.91 29.58 0.55
CA HIS A 139 13.89 30.18 -0.37
C HIS A 139 15.11 29.27 -0.64
N ARG A 140 14.83 27.97 -0.80
CA ARG A 140 15.83 26.92 -0.91
C ARG A 140 15.33 25.81 -1.83
N ASP A 141 16.24 25.32 -2.68
CA ASP A 141 15.98 24.13 -3.50
C ASP A 141 15.93 22.89 -2.60
N VAL A 142 14.72 22.42 -2.28
CA VAL A 142 14.48 21.32 -1.34
C VAL A 142 14.90 19.99 -1.97
N VAL A 143 14.43 19.70 -3.19
CA VAL A 143 14.78 18.48 -3.94
C VAL A 143 16.29 18.38 -4.13
N GLY A 144 16.95 19.43 -4.62
CA GLY A 144 18.40 19.44 -4.83
C GLY A 144 19.20 19.34 -3.54
N THR A 145 18.68 19.91 -2.44
CA THR A 145 19.31 19.77 -1.12
C THR A 145 19.25 18.34 -0.62
N TRP A 146 18.07 17.70 -0.66
CA TRP A 146 17.94 16.30 -0.27
C TRP A 146 18.80 15.38 -1.13
N GLN A 147 18.85 15.62 -2.44
CA GLN A 147 19.69 14.85 -3.34
C GLN A 147 21.17 14.90 -2.94
N ARG A 148 21.69 16.10 -2.67
CA ARG A 148 23.10 16.27 -2.27
C ARG A 148 23.38 15.49 -0.98
N GLU A 149 22.50 15.57 0.01
CA GLU A 149 22.70 14.86 1.28
C GLU A 149 22.57 13.34 1.12
N ALA A 150 21.62 12.85 0.30
CA ALA A 150 21.48 11.43 -0.01
C ALA A 150 22.74 10.88 -0.67
N LYS A 151 23.24 11.56 -1.72
CA LYS A 151 24.48 11.19 -2.43
C LYS A 151 25.69 11.19 -1.50
N LYS A 152 25.86 12.23 -0.66
CA LYS A 152 26.94 12.30 0.36
C LYS A 152 26.92 11.12 1.32
N ASN A 153 25.74 10.58 1.62
CA ASN A 153 25.57 9.45 2.53
C ASN A 153 25.56 8.08 1.81
N GLY A 154 25.69 8.05 0.47
CA GLY A 154 25.70 6.84 -0.33
C GLY A 154 24.33 6.19 -0.48
N LEU A 155 23.25 6.98 -0.37
CA LEU A 155 21.89 6.53 -0.65
C LEU A 155 21.53 6.87 -2.09
N ARG A 156 20.73 5.99 -2.71
CA ARG A 156 20.04 6.31 -3.96
C ARG A 156 18.99 7.40 -3.71
N PHE A 157 18.71 8.23 -4.70
CA PHE A 157 17.82 9.37 -4.55
C PHE A 157 16.64 9.29 -5.52
N GLY A 158 15.43 9.45 -5.01
CA GLY A 158 14.22 9.55 -5.80
C GLY A 158 13.44 10.83 -5.56
N VAL A 159 12.48 11.09 -6.44
CA VAL A 159 11.51 12.16 -6.30
C VAL A 159 10.11 11.60 -6.54
N SER A 160 9.14 11.96 -5.70
CA SER A 160 7.72 11.72 -5.95
C SER A 160 7.06 12.97 -6.50
N GLU A 161 6.15 12.79 -7.46
CA GLU A 161 5.31 13.83 -8.01
C GLU A 161 3.86 13.35 -8.08
N HIS A 162 2.94 14.26 -7.78
CA HIS A 162 1.50 14.00 -7.72
C HIS A 162 0.75 14.98 -8.64
N LEU A 163 1.47 15.59 -9.58
CA LEU A 163 1.04 16.75 -10.35
C LEU A 163 -0.03 16.37 -11.38
N GLY A 164 0.03 15.17 -11.94
CA GLY A 164 -0.94 14.70 -12.95
C GLY A 164 -2.40 14.80 -12.48
N ALA A 165 -2.66 14.62 -11.18
CA ALA A 165 -3.99 14.74 -10.60
C ALA A 165 -4.36 16.17 -10.15
N SER A 166 -3.38 17.06 -10.01
CA SER A 166 -3.56 18.42 -9.47
C SER A 166 -4.61 19.21 -10.26
N PHE A 167 -4.62 19.08 -11.59
CA PHE A 167 -5.47 19.84 -12.49
C PHE A 167 -6.97 19.78 -12.16
N THR A 168 -7.48 18.60 -11.83
CA THR A 168 -8.88 18.40 -11.45
C THR A 168 -9.06 18.36 -9.93
N TRP A 169 -8.06 17.83 -9.20
CA TRP A 169 -8.09 17.74 -7.73
C TRP A 169 -8.18 19.11 -7.07
N PHE A 170 -7.49 20.13 -7.61
CA PHE A 170 -7.42 21.44 -6.98
C PHE A 170 -8.59 22.36 -7.35
N GLN A 171 -9.55 21.91 -8.16
CA GLN A 171 -10.71 22.70 -8.62
C GLN A 171 -11.66 23.08 -7.47
N ALA A 172 -11.54 22.47 -6.29
CA ALA A 172 -12.24 22.93 -5.09
C ALA A 172 -11.93 24.42 -4.77
N SER A 173 -10.71 24.88 -5.09
CA SER A 173 -10.29 26.28 -4.94
C SER A 173 -11.02 27.27 -5.86
N HIS A 174 -11.71 26.80 -6.90
CA HIS A 174 -12.54 27.63 -7.79
C HIS A 174 -13.98 27.79 -7.28
N GLY A 175 -14.29 27.16 -6.14
CA GLY A 175 -15.61 27.16 -5.54
C GLY A 175 -15.96 28.42 -4.77
N SER A 176 -17.00 28.28 -3.99
CA SER A 176 -17.45 29.25 -2.99
C SER A 176 -18.27 28.49 -1.93
N ASP A 177 -18.35 29.06 -0.74
CA ASP A 177 -19.34 28.67 0.25
C ASP A 177 -20.74 28.66 -0.36
N LYS A 178 -21.58 27.69 0.04
CA LYS A 178 -22.98 27.56 -0.38
C LYS A 178 -23.95 28.23 0.59
N THR A 179 -23.55 28.35 1.85
CA THR A 179 -24.34 28.96 2.92
C THR A 179 -23.46 29.87 3.78
N GLY A 180 -24.07 30.65 4.68
CA GLY A 180 -23.36 31.54 5.59
C GLY A 180 -23.00 32.91 5.01
N PRO A 181 -22.29 33.77 5.77
CA PRO A 181 -22.07 35.17 5.43
C PRO A 181 -21.24 35.42 4.15
N LYS A 182 -20.48 34.42 3.71
CA LYS A 182 -19.64 34.46 2.51
C LYS A 182 -20.18 33.55 1.39
N ALA A 183 -21.44 33.12 1.48
CA ALA A 183 -22.09 32.33 0.44
C ALA A 183 -21.99 33.01 -0.92
N GLY A 184 -21.54 32.27 -1.93
CA GLY A 184 -21.38 32.77 -3.29
C GLY A 184 -20.17 33.68 -3.53
N VAL A 185 -19.39 34.03 -2.50
CA VAL A 185 -18.12 34.74 -2.67
C VAL A 185 -17.07 33.74 -3.19
N PRO A 186 -16.51 33.95 -4.40
CA PRO A 186 -15.51 33.03 -4.93
C PRO A 186 -14.28 32.95 -4.03
N TYR A 187 -13.72 31.76 -3.89
CA TYR A 187 -12.42 31.61 -3.26
C TYR A 187 -11.30 32.13 -4.17
N ASP A 188 -10.08 32.20 -3.65
CA ASP A 188 -8.93 32.77 -4.36
C ASP A 188 -8.45 31.96 -5.57
N GLY A 189 -8.80 30.68 -5.67
CA GLY A 189 -8.54 29.88 -6.88
C GLY A 189 -9.34 30.32 -8.10
N ALA A 190 -10.44 31.04 -7.91
CA ALA A 190 -11.21 31.63 -9.00
C ALA A 190 -10.59 32.94 -9.55
N ASP A 191 -9.56 33.49 -8.91
CA ASP A 191 -8.87 34.70 -9.37
C ASP A 191 -7.85 34.34 -10.47
N PRO A 192 -8.01 34.86 -11.70
CA PRO A 192 -7.10 34.57 -12.82
C PRO A 192 -5.63 34.93 -12.54
N GLN A 193 -5.34 35.83 -11.59
CA GLN A 193 -3.97 36.17 -11.20
C GLN A 193 -3.19 34.97 -10.64
N TYR A 194 -3.89 34.00 -10.06
CA TYR A 194 -3.31 32.81 -9.43
C TYR A 194 -3.61 31.52 -10.21
N ALA A 195 -4.08 31.64 -11.45
CA ALA A 195 -4.38 30.47 -12.30
C ALA A 195 -3.16 29.58 -12.56
N ASP A 196 -1.94 30.11 -12.42
CA ASP A 196 -0.73 29.30 -12.51
C ASP A 196 -0.54 28.40 -11.28
N LEU A 197 -1.01 28.80 -10.09
CA LEU A 197 -1.04 27.91 -8.91
C LEU A 197 -2.25 26.96 -8.95
N TYR A 198 -3.46 27.50 -9.15
CA TYR A 198 -4.71 26.78 -8.98
C TYR A 198 -5.23 26.09 -10.25
N HIS A 199 -4.46 26.15 -11.33
CA HIS A 199 -4.88 25.84 -12.69
C HIS A 199 -6.00 26.76 -13.19
N GLU A 200 -6.18 26.83 -14.50
CA GLU A 200 -7.41 27.40 -15.06
C GLU A 200 -8.62 26.57 -14.62
N LYS A 201 -9.82 27.17 -14.70
CA LYS A 201 -11.04 26.43 -14.38
C LYS A 201 -11.21 25.27 -15.37
N ALA A 202 -11.42 24.06 -14.83
CA ALA A 202 -11.64 22.88 -15.65
C ALA A 202 -12.90 23.00 -16.51
N GLU A 203 -12.82 22.45 -17.72
CA GLU A 203 -13.97 22.37 -18.63
C GLU A 203 -15.10 21.53 -18.00
N PRO A 204 -16.37 21.86 -18.27
CA PRO A 204 -17.49 21.06 -17.77
C PRO A 204 -17.35 19.57 -18.13
N GLY A 205 -17.28 18.72 -17.11
CA GLY A 205 -17.15 17.27 -17.26
C GLY A 205 -15.73 16.73 -17.08
N ASP A 206 -14.70 17.58 -17.00
CA ASP A 206 -13.34 17.16 -16.69
C ASP A 206 -13.13 17.03 -15.17
N THR A 207 -13.73 15.97 -14.61
CA THR A 207 -13.75 15.70 -13.15
C THR A 207 -13.02 14.41 -12.76
N GLY A 208 -12.40 13.73 -13.74
CA GLY A 208 -11.64 12.51 -13.53
C GLY A 208 -10.37 12.74 -12.71
N TRP A 209 -9.77 11.67 -12.20
CA TRP A 209 -8.50 11.75 -11.46
C TRP A 209 -7.37 12.37 -12.30
N TYR A 210 -7.34 12.06 -13.60
CA TYR A 210 -6.46 12.72 -14.56
C TYR A 210 -7.29 13.48 -15.58
N SER A 211 -6.88 14.71 -15.86
CA SER A 211 -7.53 15.54 -16.86
C SER A 211 -7.40 14.96 -18.28
N THR A 212 -8.45 15.15 -19.07
CA THR A 212 -8.44 14.88 -20.52
C THR A 212 -7.94 16.05 -21.36
N ASN A 213 -7.64 17.20 -20.74
CA ASN A 213 -7.21 18.42 -21.42
C ASN A 213 -5.77 18.29 -21.97
N PRO A 214 -5.56 18.30 -23.29
CA PRO A 214 -4.23 18.12 -23.88
C PRO A 214 -3.23 19.23 -23.51
N LYS A 215 -3.69 20.44 -23.16
CA LYS A 215 -2.82 21.53 -22.69
C LYS A 215 -2.17 21.14 -21.35
N TRP A 216 -2.98 20.75 -20.38
CA TRP A 216 -2.53 20.34 -19.04
C TRP A 216 -1.67 19.07 -19.06
N GLN A 217 -1.96 18.14 -19.97
CA GLN A 217 -1.11 16.96 -20.16
C GLN A 217 0.30 17.35 -20.65
N LYS A 218 0.40 18.29 -21.59
CA LYS A 218 1.70 18.80 -22.09
C LYS A 218 2.43 19.64 -21.04
N GLU A 219 1.70 20.40 -20.25
CA GLU A 219 2.21 21.17 -19.10
C GLU A 219 2.89 20.24 -18.09
N TRP A 220 2.15 19.23 -17.61
CA TRP A 220 2.71 18.18 -16.75
C TRP A 220 3.97 17.55 -17.33
N TYR A 221 3.96 17.17 -18.61
CA TYR A 221 5.12 16.56 -19.25
C TYR A 221 6.33 17.49 -19.20
N SER A 222 6.14 18.77 -19.49
CA SER A 222 7.22 19.76 -19.53
C SER A 222 7.82 19.99 -18.15
N GLU A 223 6.99 20.06 -17.12
CA GLU A 223 7.39 20.32 -15.73
C GLU A 223 8.09 19.11 -15.10
N ILE A 224 7.53 17.91 -15.26
CA ILE A 224 8.17 16.69 -14.75
C ILE A 224 9.44 16.38 -15.54
N LYS A 225 9.51 16.74 -16.83
CA LYS A 225 10.73 16.58 -17.62
C LYS A 225 11.81 17.54 -17.14
N GLU A 226 11.47 18.79 -16.80
CA GLU A 226 12.41 19.72 -16.17
C GLU A 226 12.98 19.13 -14.88
N LEU A 227 12.14 18.55 -14.01
CA LEU A 227 12.58 17.87 -12.80
C LEU A 227 13.54 16.71 -13.11
N VAL A 228 13.20 15.84 -14.06
CA VAL A 228 14.04 14.69 -14.44
C VAL A 228 15.37 15.15 -15.05
N ASP A 229 15.36 16.16 -15.93
CA ASP A 229 16.56 16.70 -16.57
C ASP A 229 17.46 17.47 -15.60
N ASN A 230 16.90 18.18 -14.62
CA ASN A 230 17.70 18.96 -13.67
C ASN A 230 18.38 18.07 -12.63
N TYR A 231 17.72 17.00 -12.20
CA TYR A 231 18.15 16.22 -11.04
C TYR A 231 18.64 14.81 -11.37
N HIS A 232 18.22 14.21 -12.49
CA HIS A 232 18.57 12.81 -12.82
C HIS A 232 18.33 11.85 -11.64
N PRO A 233 17.11 11.75 -11.08
CA PRO A 233 16.86 10.88 -9.94
C PRO A 233 17.07 9.40 -10.31
N ASP A 234 17.46 8.58 -9.33
CA ASP A 234 17.49 7.12 -9.48
C ASP A 234 16.06 6.53 -9.52
N LEU A 235 15.09 7.22 -8.91
CA LEU A 235 13.69 6.80 -8.83
C LEU A 235 12.75 7.98 -9.08
N LEU A 236 11.76 7.80 -9.96
CA LEU A 236 10.64 8.73 -10.14
C LEU A 236 9.34 8.03 -9.76
N TYR A 237 8.61 8.59 -8.81
CA TYR A 237 7.30 8.10 -8.38
C TYR A 237 6.22 9.04 -8.89
N SER A 238 5.25 8.53 -9.63
CA SER A 238 4.05 9.26 -10.01
C SER A 238 2.86 8.72 -9.24
N ASP A 239 2.12 9.62 -8.59
CA ASP A 239 0.92 9.24 -7.84
C ASP A 239 -0.23 8.84 -8.77
N GLY A 240 -0.86 7.71 -8.47
CA GLY A 240 -1.85 7.04 -9.32
C GLY A 240 -1.22 6.15 -10.40
N ALA A 241 -2.01 5.81 -11.44
CA ALA A 241 -1.56 4.98 -12.56
C ALA A 241 -0.55 5.75 -13.45
N ILE A 242 -0.19 5.22 -14.63
CA ILE A 242 0.56 6.01 -15.61
C ILE A 242 -0.22 7.31 -15.89
N PRO A 243 0.37 8.50 -15.68
CA PRO A 243 -0.31 9.77 -15.87
C PRO A 243 -1.00 9.83 -17.23
N PHE A 244 -2.30 10.14 -17.21
CA PHE A 244 -3.20 10.25 -18.36
C PHE A 244 -3.44 8.96 -19.16
N GLY A 245 -2.77 7.85 -18.83
CA GLY A 245 -2.95 6.54 -19.48
C GLY A 245 -2.67 6.52 -20.99
N ASN A 246 -1.95 7.51 -21.51
CA ASN A 246 -1.76 7.74 -22.94
C ASN A 246 -0.28 8.00 -23.29
N GLU A 247 -0.01 8.46 -24.52
CA GLU A 247 1.35 8.74 -25.03
C GLU A 247 2.14 9.71 -24.15
N VAL A 248 1.50 10.64 -23.44
CA VAL A 248 2.16 11.64 -22.59
C VAL A 248 2.86 10.97 -21.41
N GLY A 249 2.14 10.17 -20.62
CA GLY A 249 2.72 9.41 -19.51
C GLY A 249 3.78 8.42 -19.99
N LEU A 250 3.54 7.72 -21.10
CA LEU A 250 4.50 6.78 -21.68
C LEU A 250 5.78 7.47 -22.20
N SER A 251 5.67 8.69 -22.70
CA SER A 251 6.81 9.51 -23.12
C SER A 251 7.70 9.88 -21.95
N MET A 252 7.12 10.19 -20.78
CA MET A 252 7.91 10.48 -19.57
C MET A 252 8.72 9.26 -19.14
N VAL A 253 8.09 8.08 -19.08
CA VAL A 253 8.77 6.82 -18.74
C VAL A 253 9.90 6.51 -19.73
N ALA A 254 9.63 6.63 -21.03
CA ALA A 254 10.62 6.41 -22.07
C ALA A 254 11.79 7.40 -21.97
N HIS A 255 11.50 8.69 -21.72
CA HIS A 255 12.50 9.73 -21.52
C HIS A 255 13.40 9.40 -20.33
N PHE A 256 12.80 9.06 -19.18
CA PHE A 256 13.53 8.72 -17.97
C PHE A 256 14.43 7.50 -18.13
N TYR A 257 13.93 6.42 -18.77
CA TYR A 257 14.74 5.22 -19.04
C TYR A 257 15.87 5.48 -20.03
N ASN A 258 15.62 6.22 -21.12
CA ASN A 258 16.65 6.53 -22.11
C ASN A 258 17.74 7.45 -21.51
N GLN A 259 17.36 8.42 -20.68
CA GLN A 259 18.31 9.30 -19.99
C GLN A 259 19.19 8.52 -19.01
N SER A 260 18.58 7.59 -18.25
CA SER A 260 19.32 6.67 -17.39
C SER A 260 20.29 5.79 -18.19
N ALA A 261 19.83 5.17 -19.28
CA ALA A 261 20.66 4.33 -20.13
C ALA A 261 21.86 5.08 -20.72
N ALA A 262 21.66 6.33 -21.16
CA ALA A 262 22.74 7.17 -21.68
C ALA A 262 23.84 7.42 -20.65
N SER A 263 23.49 7.52 -19.37
CA SER A 263 24.42 7.77 -18.27
C SER A 263 25.08 6.50 -17.72
N HIS A 264 24.63 5.31 -18.10
CA HIS A 264 25.05 4.03 -17.53
C HIS A 264 25.41 2.98 -18.59
N GLY A 265 26.04 3.42 -19.69
CA GLY A 265 26.56 2.50 -20.71
C GLY A 265 25.49 1.63 -21.38
N GLY A 266 24.27 2.15 -21.51
CA GLY A 266 23.12 1.46 -22.09
C GLY A 266 22.27 0.66 -21.09
N GLN A 267 22.67 0.54 -19.82
CA GLN A 267 21.86 -0.10 -18.78
C GLN A 267 20.89 0.87 -18.14
N VAL A 268 19.64 0.46 -17.92
CA VAL A 268 18.67 1.29 -17.20
C VAL A 268 18.83 1.05 -15.70
N GLU A 269 19.35 2.05 -15.00
CA GLU A 269 19.43 2.07 -13.53
C GLU A 269 18.23 2.80 -12.89
N ALA A 270 17.45 3.54 -13.68
CA ALA A 270 16.27 4.26 -13.23
C ALA A 270 15.12 3.32 -12.83
N VAL A 271 14.36 3.74 -11.82
CA VAL A 271 13.14 3.07 -11.35
C VAL A 271 11.95 4.02 -11.48
N TYR A 272 11.00 3.69 -12.35
CA TYR A 272 9.73 4.39 -12.41
C TYR A 272 8.69 3.65 -11.54
N ASN A 273 8.01 4.36 -10.65
CA ASN A 273 6.96 3.86 -9.76
C ASN A 273 5.60 4.46 -10.11
N CYS A 274 4.56 3.63 -10.14
CA CYS A 274 3.17 4.07 -10.21
C CYS A 274 2.21 2.99 -9.66
N LYS A 275 0.98 3.39 -9.32
CA LYS A 275 -0.10 2.54 -8.79
C LYS A 275 -0.82 1.76 -9.91
N GLN A 276 -0.05 1.07 -10.74
CA GLN A 276 -0.54 0.26 -11.86
C GLN A 276 0.24 -1.05 -11.96
N ASP A 277 -0.43 -2.14 -12.32
CA ASP A 277 0.23 -3.44 -12.55
C ASP A 277 1.41 -3.28 -13.50
N SER A 278 2.51 -3.91 -13.11
CA SER A 278 3.79 -3.70 -13.75
C SER A 278 3.84 -4.27 -15.18
N GLY A 279 3.38 -5.51 -15.34
CA GLY A 279 3.68 -6.36 -16.51
C GLY A 279 5.11 -6.23 -17.06
N GLY A 280 6.11 -6.03 -16.19
CA GLY A 280 7.52 -5.91 -16.57
C GLY A 280 7.98 -4.54 -17.08
N ARG A 281 7.17 -3.47 -16.95
CA ARG A 281 7.45 -2.15 -17.56
C ARG A 281 7.93 -1.07 -16.58
N TRP A 282 7.51 -1.17 -15.32
CA TRP A 282 7.80 -0.23 -14.23
C TRP A 282 7.66 -0.97 -12.89
N VAL A 283 7.96 -0.32 -11.77
CA VAL A 283 7.67 -0.87 -10.44
C VAL A 283 6.24 -0.52 -10.07
N GLN A 284 5.41 -1.55 -9.83
CA GLN A 284 4.08 -1.34 -9.25
C GLN A 284 4.24 -0.89 -7.81
N ASP A 285 3.50 0.15 -7.46
CA ASP A 285 3.43 0.69 -6.12
C ASP A 285 2.03 0.45 -5.52
N LEU A 286 1.95 -0.03 -4.28
CA LEU A 286 0.69 -0.29 -3.58
C LEU A 286 0.56 0.63 -2.37
N GLU A 287 -0.22 1.69 -2.53
CA GLU A 287 -0.48 2.66 -1.46
C GLU A 287 -1.01 1.99 -0.19
N ARG A 288 -0.30 2.20 0.91
CA ARG A 288 -0.65 1.65 2.24
C ARG A 288 -0.96 0.16 2.17
N GLY A 289 -0.28 -0.54 1.27
CA GLY A 289 -0.73 -1.79 0.71
C GLY A 289 0.25 -2.93 0.91
N VAL A 290 -0.20 -4.12 0.55
CA VAL A 290 0.57 -5.36 0.65
C VAL A 290 0.26 -6.26 -0.54
N MET A 291 1.13 -7.22 -0.84
CA MET A 291 0.81 -8.32 -1.75
C MET A 291 0.29 -9.53 -0.96
N GLY A 292 -0.63 -10.30 -1.54
CA GLY A 292 -1.11 -11.54 -0.93
C GLY A 292 -0.17 -12.75 -1.14
N LYS A 293 0.68 -12.67 -2.16
CA LYS A 293 1.60 -13.72 -2.59
C LYS A 293 2.93 -13.13 -3.05
N VAL A 294 3.93 -13.98 -3.28
CA VAL A 294 5.18 -13.56 -3.94
C VAL A 294 4.85 -13.04 -5.34
N ASN A 295 5.22 -11.80 -5.65
CA ASN A 295 5.05 -11.25 -6.98
C ASN A 295 6.31 -11.57 -7.83
N PRO A 296 6.17 -12.11 -9.06
CA PRO A 296 7.32 -12.32 -9.95
C PRO A 296 8.04 -11.02 -10.33
N TYR A 297 7.31 -9.90 -10.37
CA TYR A 297 7.86 -8.57 -10.58
C TYR A 297 8.19 -7.92 -9.24
N PRO A 298 9.39 -7.33 -9.09
CA PRO A 298 9.67 -6.44 -7.96
C PRO A 298 8.64 -5.31 -7.89
N TRP A 299 8.15 -5.05 -6.68
CA TRP A 299 7.13 -4.05 -6.40
C TRP A 299 7.55 -3.17 -5.20
N GLN A 300 6.79 -2.12 -4.93
CA GLN A 300 6.96 -1.27 -3.77
C GLN A 300 5.61 -1.11 -3.05
N THR A 301 5.65 -0.93 -1.74
CA THR A 301 4.57 -0.28 -1.00
C THR A 301 5.11 0.98 -0.38
N ASP A 302 4.36 2.06 -0.48
CA ASP A 302 4.53 3.28 0.26
C ASP A 302 3.54 3.30 1.43
N THR A 303 4.01 3.74 2.58
CA THR A 303 3.17 3.93 3.76
C THR A 303 3.75 5.00 4.66
N SER A 304 3.01 5.38 5.70
CA SER A 304 3.46 6.37 6.68
C SER A 304 3.34 5.85 8.10
N ILE A 305 4.32 6.23 8.93
CA ILE A 305 4.22 6.06 10.39
C ILE A 305 3.09 6.88 11.00
N GLY A 306 2.57 7.87 10.27
CA GLY A 306 1.46 8.71 10.66
C GLY A 306 0.45 8.90 9.51
N ASP A 307 -0.10 10.10 9.40
CA ASP A 307 -0.70 10.61 8.16
C ASP A 307 0.42 10.88 7.10
N TRP A 308 0.11 11.30 5.89
CA TRP A 308 1.14 11.64 4.89
C TRP A 308 1.84 12.97 5.23
N PHE A 309 1.09 14.04 5.45
CA PHE A 309 1.60 15.28 6.04
C PHE A 309 1.51 15.27 7.56
N TYR A 310 2.21 16.20 8.22
CA TYR A 310 2.17 16.32 9.67
C TYR A 310 0.76 16.63 10.18
N ASN A 311 0.28 15.76 11.06
CA ASN A 311 -0.97 15.92 11.78
C ASN A 311 -0.68 15.82 13.28
N ARG A 312 -0.85 16.93 14.00
CA ARG A 312 -0.56 17.02 15.45
C ARG A 312 -1.41 16.10 16.32
N HIS A 313 -2.52 15.58 15.78
CA HIS A 313 -3.45 14.69 16.48
C HIS A 313 -3.23 13.21 16.14
N TRP A 314 -2.30 12.91 15.24
CA TRP A 314 -2.09 11.55 14.76
C TRP A 314 -1.30 10.70 15.76
N GLN A 315 -1.71 9.44 15.90
CA GLN A 315 -0.98 8.46 16.70
C GLN A 315 -0.01 7.67 15.82
N TYR A 316 1.28 7.76 16.13
CA TYR A 316 2.29 7.08 15.35
C TYR A 316 2.19 5.56 15.48
N ARG A 317 2.52 4.86 14.40
CA ARG A 317 2.61 3.40 14.39
C ARG A 317 3.77 2.94 15.27
N PRO A 318 3.62 1.83 16.03
CA PRO A 318 4.70 1.29 16.82
C PRO A 318 5.81 0.73 15.93
N ILE A 319 7.05 0.69 16.45
CA ILE A 319 8.20 0.14 15.73
C ILE A 319 8.00 -1.33 15.28
N SER A 320 7.26 -2.14 16.05
CA SER A 320 6.94 -3.51 15.67
C SER A 320 6.20 -3.56 14.33
N TRP A 321 5.22 -2.68 14.14
CA TRP A 321 4.47 -2.62 12.89
C TRP A 321 5.37 -2.26 11.70
N VAL A 322 6.32 -1.34 11.85
CA VAL A 322 7.26 -0.98 10.77
C VAL A 322 8.13 -2.18 10.39
N VAL A 323 8.65 -2.90 11.39
CA VAL A 323 9.49 -4.09 11.18
C VAL A 323 8.69 -5.21 10.52
N ASP A 324 7.49 -5.49 11.01
CA ASP A 324 6.64 -6.54 10.48
C ASP A 324 6.26 -6.27 9.02
N THR A 325 5.88 -5.03 8.72
CA THR A 325 5.59 -4.59 7.34
C THR A 325 6.82 -4.77 6.46
N LEU A 326 8.00 -4.31 6.89
CA LEU A 326 9.23 -4.47 6.12
C LEU A 326 9.51 -5.95 5.81
N VAL A 327 9.43 -6.82 6.80
CA VAL A 327 9.74 -8.24 6.64
C VAL A 327 8.71 -8.94 5.74
N ASP A 328 7.41 -8.67 5.91
CA ASP A 328 6.35 -9.22 5.07
C ASP A 328 6.51 -8.78 3.61
N VAL A 329 6.75 -7.49 3.36
CA VAL A 329 6.97 -6.92 2.03
C VAL A 329 8.19 -7.55 1.35
N VAL A 330 9.32 -7.63 2.04
CA VAL A 330 10.56 -8.20 1.50
C VAL A 330 10.39 -9.68 1.14
N SER A 331 9.68 -10.45 1.98
CA SER A 331 9.38 -11.87 1.72
C SER A 331 8.55 -12.10 0.46
N LYS A 332 7.84 -11.08 -0.02
CA LYS A 332 6.94 -11.12 -1.18
C LYS A 332 7.49 -10.39 -2.41
N ASN A 333 8.81 -10.15 -2.44
CA ASN A 333 9.54 -9.49 -3.53
C ASN A 333 9.39 -7.95 -3.58
N GLY A 334 8.97 -7.34 -2.47
CA GLY A 334 8.73 -5.89 -2.41
C GLY A 334 9.85 -5.11 -1.74
N ASN A 335 9.76 -3.78 -1.90
CA ASN A 335 10.45 -2.79 -1.08
C ASN A 335 9.42 -1.97 -0.28
N LEU A 336 9.81 -1.53 0.91
CA LEU A 336 9.04 -0.60 1.74
C LEU A 336 9.61 0.81 1.60
N LEU A 337 8.79 1.74 1.12
CA LEU A 337 9.04 3.17 1.18
C LEU A 337 8.26 3.77 2.36
N LEU A 338 8.96 4.05 3.45
CA LEU A 338 8.32 4.56 4.67
C LEU A 338 8.41 6.08 4.73
N ASN A 339 7.27 6.75 4.69
CA ASN A 339 7.17 8.17 4.98
C ASN A 339 7.46 8.44 6.46
N VAL A 340 8.41 9.32 6.70
CA VAL A 340 8.77 9.85 8.02
C VAL A 340 8.25 11.28 8.09
N VAL A 341 7.18 11.44 8.87
CA VAL A 341 6.39 12.66 8.93
C VAL A 341 7.17 13.78 9.62
N GLN A 342 7.32 14.91 8.94
CA GLN A 342 8.12 16.07 9.38
C GLN A 342 7.24 17.29 9.66
N ARG A 343 7.56 18.02 10.72
CA ARG A 343 6.92 19.31 11.04
C ARG A 343 7.20 20.36 9.97
N PRO A 344 6.38 21.43 9.85
CA PRO A 344 6.63 22.50 8.88
C PRO A 344 7.98 23.21 9.05
N ASP A 345 8.53 23.25 10.28
CA ASP A 345 9.84 23.84 10.55
C ASP A 345 11.02 22.92 10.16
N GLY A 346 10.73 21.68 9.73
CA GLY A 346 11.72 20.68 9.33
C GLY A 346 12.23 19.78 10.46
N THR A 347 11.67 19.89 11.67
CA THR A 347 12.00 18.98 12.79
C THR A 347 11.15 17.71 12.79
N LEU A 348 11.62 16.70 13.53
CA LEU A 348 10.88 15.49 13.84
C LEU A 348 10.37 15.55 15.28
N ASP A 349 9.21 14.95 15.55
CA ASP A 349 8.79 14.74 16.93
C ASP A 349 9.76 13.78 17.65
N PRO A 350 10.00 13.96 18.96
CA PRO A 350 10.93 13.10 19.71
C PRO A 350 10.58 11.61 19.66
N GLU A 351 9.31 11.27 19.50
CA GLU A 351 8.85 9.88 19.32
C GLU A 351 9.34 9.27 18.02
N VAL A 352 9.30 10.03 16.92
CA VAL A 352 9.79 9.61 15.62
C VAL A 352 11.31 9.42 15.66
N GLU A 353 12.06 10.30 16.33
CA GLU A 353 13.50 10.12 16.52
C GLU A 353 13.84 8.84 17.29
N ARG A 354 13.09 8.54 18.36
CA ARG A 354 13.26 7.28 19.13
C ARG A 354 12.95 6.06 18.26
N MET A 355 11.87 6.10 17.48
CA MET A 355 11.51 5.00 16.57
C MET A 355 12.62 4.73 15.55
N LEU A 356 13.18 5.78 14.92
CA LEU A 356 14.28 5.63 13.96
C LEU A 356 15.54 5.05 14.60
N GLY A 357 15.85 5.44 15.84
CA GLY A 357 16.92 4.83 16.63
C GLY A 357 16.69 3.34 16.90
N GLN A 358 15.47 2.96 17.28
CA GLN A 358 15.08 1.57 17.49
C GLN A 358 15.14 0.76 16.18
N LEU A 359 14.70 1.34 15.06
CA LEU A 359 14.81 0.72 13.74
C LEU A 359 16.27 0.49 13.35
N GLY A 360 17.15 1.46 13.61
CA GLY A 360 18.59 1.31 13.39
C GLY A 360 19.22 0.18 14.21
N ALA A 361 18.83 0.05 15.47
CA ALA A 361 19.27 -1.06 16.33
C ALA A 361 18.78 -2.42 15.80
N TRP A 362 17.52 -2.51 15.36
CA TRP A 362 16.97 -3.71 14.73
C TRP A 362 17.71 -4.05 13.44
N THR A 363 17.94 -3.06 12.57
CA THR A 363 18.63 -3.20 11.30
C THR A 363 20.06 -3.70 11.49
N ALA A 364 20.79 -3.22 12.50
CA ALA A 364 22.16 -3.65 12.78
C ALA A 364 22.28 -5.18 12.97
N ILE A 365 21.26 -5.81 13.55
CA ILE A 365 21.18 -7.26 13.78
C ILE A 365 20.73 -8.01 12.51
N HIS A 366 19.71 -7.49 11.82
CA HIS A 366 18.97 -8.25 10.80
C HIS A 366 19.35 -7.92 9.35
N LYS A 367 20.23 -6.93 9.12
CA LYS A 367 20.58 -6.45 7.78
C LYS A 367 21.00 -7.54 6.79
N GLU A 368 21.67 -8.61 7.24
CA GLU A 368 22.08 -9.71 6.35
C GLU A 368 20.92 -10.58 5.85
N ALA A 369 19.77 -10.55 6.52
CA ALA A 369 18.58 -11.28 6.14
C ALA A 369 17.59 -10.42 5.33
N ILE A 370 17.83 -9.12 5.22
CA ILE A 370 16.99 -8.16 4.50
C ILE A 370 17.67 -7.72 3.21
N TYR A 371 18.76 -6.97 3.30
CA TYR A 371 19.37 -6.34 2.12
C TYR A 371 20.03 -7.37 1.20
N GLY A 372 19.81 -7.23 -0.10
CA GLY A 372 20.29 -8.18 -1.10
C GLY A 372 19.56 -9.53 -1.11
N SER A 373 18.60 -9.75 -0.22
CA SER A 373 17.84 -11.01 -0.17
C SER A 373 16.83 -11.14 -1.31
N ARG A 374 16.33 -12.35 -1.54
CA ARG A 374 15.23 -12.65 -2.45
C ARG A 374 14.16 -13.48 -1.71
N PRO A 375 12.89 -13.43 -2.13
CA PRO A 375 11.87 -14.35 -1.64
C PRO A 375 12.34 -15.80 -1.72
N TRP A 376 11.92 -16.63 -0.78
CA TRP A 376 11.94 -18.06 -0.99
C TRP A 376 10.77 -18.48 -1.89
N SER A 377 10.65 -19.77 -2.21
CA SER A 377 9.55 -20.28 -3.03
C SER A 377 8.16 -20.11 -2.37
N VAL A 378 8.12 -19.91 -1.06
CA VAL A 378 6.96 -19.44 -0.31
C VAL A 378 7.37 -18.22 0.51
N TYR A 379 6.50 -17.23 0.66
CA TYR A 379 6.82 -16.02 1.41
C TYR A 379 6.84 -16.24 2.92
N GLY A 380 6.07 -17.20 3.42
CA GLY A 380 5.87 -17.37 4.86
C GLY A 380 4.86 -18.46 5.22
N GLU A 381 4.65 -18.60 6.52
CA GLU A 381 3.62 -19.45 7.14
C GLU A 381 3.04 -18.72 8.36
N GLY A 382 1.89 -19.15 8.86
CA GLY A 382 1.23 -18.51 10.00
C GLY A 382 -0.28 -18.41 9.84
N ASP A 383 -0.90 -17.77 10.83
CA ASP A 383 -2.35 -17.59 10.89
C ASP A 383 -2.80 -16.33 10.14
N VAL A 384 -1.87 -15.40 9.89
CA VAL A 384 -2.13 -14.13 9.22
C VAL A 384 -1.72 -14.20 7.75
N THR A 385 -2.73 -14.16 6.88
CA THR A 385 -2.58 -14.08 5.43
C THR A 385 -3.11 -12.75 4.90
N ALA A 386 -2.34 -12.09 4.04
CA ALA A 386 -2.78 -10.90 3.33
C ALA A 386 -3.55 -11.32 2.06
N ARG A 387 -4.65 -10.65 1.76
CA ARG A 387 -5.30 -10.80 0.44
C ARG A 387 -4.56 -10.01 -0.65
N GLY A 388 -3.92 -8.93 -0.25
CA GLY A 388 -3.22 -8.02 -1.14
C GLY A 388 -4.05 -6.77 -1.46
N GLY A 389 -3.45 -5.79 -2.12
CA GLY A 389 -4.08 -4.54 -2.52
C GLY A 389 -3.71 -3.35 -1.63
N SER A 390 -4.18 -2.18 -2.04
CA SER A 390 -3.96 -0.90 -1.36
C SER A 390 -4.75 -0.79 -0.06
N PHE A 391 -4.26 -0.01 0.90
CA PHE A 391 -4.86 0.24 2.21
C PHE A 391 -5.11 -1.00 3.08
N ASN A 392 -4.34 -2.07 2.85
CA ASN A 392 -4.48 -3.39 3.50
C ASN A 392 -3.31 -3.76 4.42
N GLU A 393 -2.57 -2.77 4.92
CA GLU A 393 -1.36 -2.92 5.74
C GLU A 393 -1.58 -3.11 7.26
N ASN A 394 -2.83 -3.10 7.72
CA ASN A 394 -3.18 -3.17 9.15
C ASN A 394 -3.25 -4.62 9.67
N MET A 395 -2.16 -5.37 9.50
CA MET A 395 -2.03 -6.73 10.02
C MET A 395 -1.43 -6.74 11.42
N VAL A 396 -1.93 -7.65 12.26
CA VAL A 396 -1.42 -7.91 13.61
C VAL A 396 -0.84 -9.32 13.62
N TYR A 397 0.49 -9.40 13.66
CA TYR A 397 1.20 -10.67 13.65
C TYR A 397 1.48 -11.19 15.06
N SER A 398 1.85 -12.47 15.11
CA SER A 398 2.31 -13.16 16.30
C SER A 398 3.64 -13.86 16.01
N SER A 399 4.24 -14.44 17.06
CA SER A 399 5.50 -15.19 16.92
C SER A 399 5.34 -16.49 16.11
N ARG A 400 4.10 -16.87 15.80
CA ARG A 400 3.77 -18.02 14.93
C ARG A 400 3.73 -17.65 13.45
N ASP A 401 3.70 -16.36 13.14
CA ASP A 401 3.74 -15.85 11.78
C ASP A 401 5.20 -15.73 11.35
N ILE A 402 5.58 -16.58 10.41
CA ILE A 402 6.94 -16.68 9.90
C ILE A 402 7.01 -16.09 8.49
N ARG A 403 8.09 -15.37 8.20
CA ARG A 403 8.43 -14.88 6.86
C ARG A 403 9.81 -15.33 6.44
N PHE A 404 9.94 -15.64 5.15
CA PHE A 404 11.15 -16.21 4.58
C PHE A 404 11.83 -15.26 3.61
N THR A 405 13.15 -15.18 3.72
CA THR A 405 14.02 -14.58 2.71
C THR A 405 15.22 -15.50 2.46
N THR A 406 15.88 -15.33 1.32
CA THR A 406 17.02 -16.15 0.92
C THR A 406 18.18 -15.28 0.46
N GLN A 407 19.39 -15.74 0.73
CA GLN A 407 20.61 -15.18 0.15
C GLN A 407 21.57 -16.31 -0.18
N GLY A 408 21.76 -16.56 -1.48
CA GLY A 408 22.50 -17.73 -1.96
C GLY A 408 21.84 -19.03 -1.46
N ARG A 409 22.58 -19.84 -0.70
CA ARG A 409 22.09 -21.10 -0.11
C ARG A 409 21.56 -20.95 1.32
N THR A 410 21.52 -19.73 1.84
CA THR A 410 21.04 -19.45 3.19
C THR A 410 19.55 -19.10 3.13
N LEU A 411 18.77 -19.76 3.98
CA LEU A 411 17.37 -19.40 4.25
C LEU A 411 17.33 -18.64 5.57
N TYR A 412 16.60 -17.53 5.60
CA TYR A 412 16.29 -16.79 6.80
C TYR A 412 14.80 -16.94 7.11
N ALA A 413 14.48 -17.23 8.36
CA ALA A 413 13.11 -17.35 8.85
C ALA A 413 12.88 -16.36 9.99
N PHE A 414 12.06 -15.34 9.75
CA PHE A 414 11.67 -14.33 10.71
C PHE A 414 10.38 -14.70 11.39
N SER A 415 10.38 -14.73 12.71
CA SER A 415 9.17 -14.69 13.54
C SER A 415 8.77 -13.22 13.74
N LEU A 416 7.55 -12.86 13.35
CA LEU A 416 7.00 -11.48 13.37
C LEU A 416 6.45 -11.05 14.74
N ASP A 417 6.93 -11.69 15.79
CA ASP A 417 6.96 -11.23 17.18
C ASP A 417 8.04 -12.07 17.87
N TYR A 418 8.58 -11.62 19.00
CA TYR A 418 9.57 -12.45 19.69
C TYR A 418 8.90 -13.63 20.42
N PRO A 419 9.32 -14.89 20.18
CA PRO A 419 8.74 -16.10 20.79
C PRO A 419 9.12 -16.23 22.28
N ARG A 420 8.31 -15.64 23.16
CA ARG A 420 8.58 -15.63 24.62
C ARG A 420 8.46 -17.02 25.29
N ASP A 421 7.84 -17.99 24.63
CA ASP A 421 7.82 -19.40 25.05
C ASP A 421 9.13 -20.14 24.72
N GLY A 422 10.09 -19.45 24.08
CA GLY A 422 11.40 -19.96 23.72
C GLY A 422 11.37 -20.93 22.53
N LYS A 423 10.30 -20.95 21.72
CA LYS A 423 10.15 -21.91 20.62
C LYS A 423 9.78 -21.24 19.30
N VAL A 424 10.50 -21.61 18.25
CA VAL A 424 10.14 -21.28 16.87
C VAL A 424 9.95 -22.58 16.10
N LEU A 425 8.77 -22.79 15.53
CA LEU A 425 8.48 -23.93 14.67
C LEU A 425 8.42 -23.47 13.22
N ILE A 426 9.28 -24.04 12.37
CA ILE A 426 9.28 -23.81 10.93
C ILE A 426 8.69 -25.05 10.25
N ARG A 427 7.38 -25.03 10.01
CA ARG A 427 6.66 -26.18 9.46
C ARG A 427 7.09 -26.48 8.02
N SER A 428 7.42 -25.43 7.25
CA SER A 428 7.88 -25.52 5.87
C SER A 428 9.18 -26.32 5.72
N LEU A 429 9.91 -26.57 6.82
CA LEU A 429 11.11 -27.39 6.85
C LEU A 429 10.91 -28.72 7.58
N ALA A 430 9.72 -29.30 7.57
CA ALA A 430 9.52 -30.63 8.14
C ALA A 430 10.42 -31.69 7.48
N ALA A 431 10.79 -32.70 8.26
CA ALA A 431 11.44 -33.90 7.76
C ALA A 431 10.49 -34.63 6.80
N THR A 432 11.03 -35.00 5.64
CA THR A 432 10.28 -35.75 4.63
C THR A 432 10.68 -37.23 4.66
N GLY A 433 9.90 -38.09 4.01
CA GLY A 433 10.30 -39.49 3.81
C GLY A 433 11.52 -39.65 2.88
N ASP A 434 11.91 -38.60 2.16
CA ASP A 434 13.11 -38.54 1.32
C ASP A 434 14.26 -37.87 2.10
N PRO A 435 15.32 -38.62 2.48
CA PRO A 435 16.44 -38.09 3.26
C PRO A 435 17.32 -37.09 2.49
N THR A 436 17.09 -36.93 1.19
CA THR A 436 17.79 -35.94 0.35
C THR A 436 17.15 -34.56 0.39
N GLN A 437 15.96 -34.43 0.99
CA GLN A 437 15.20 -33.17 1.09
C GLN A 437 15.26 -32.60 2.51
N ASN A 438 15.27 -31.27 2.62
CA ASN A 438 15.24 -30.55 3.90
C ASN A 438 16.31 -30.99 4.91
N GLY A 439 17.50 -31.39 4.44
CA GLY A 439 18.60 -31.77 5.32
C GLY A 439 19.18 -30.55 6.03
N ILE A 440 18.85 -30.35 7.31
CA ILE A 440 19.32 -29.20 8.10
C ILE A 440 20.79 -29.41 8.49
N GLY A 441 21.65 -28.47 8.09
CA GLY A 441 23.08 -28.48 8.42
C GLY A 441 23.42 -27.59 9.60
N SER A 442 22.87 -26.38 9.66
CA SER A 442 23.06 -25.46 10.80
C SER A 442 21.89 -24.51 10.97
N VAL A 443 21.66 -24.11 12.22
CA VAL A 443 20.68 -23.09 12.62
C VAL A 443 21.36 -22.13 13.58
N LYS A 444 21.22 -20.82 13.35
CA LYS A 444 21.69 -19.75 14.24
C LYS A 444 20.57 -18.72 14.45
N LEU A 445 20.51 -18.11 15.62
CA LEU A 445 19.68 -16.93 15.86
C LEU A 445 20.52 -15.68 15.59
N LEU A 446 20.06 -14.79 14.72
CA LEU A 446 20.81 -13.55 14.41
C LEU A 446 20.98 -12.67 15.66
N GLY A 447 22.17 -12.11 15.81
CA GLY A 447 22.54 -11.29 16.97
C GLY A 447 22.82 -12.07 18.26
N TYR A 448 22.61 -13.39 18.29
CA TYR A 448 22.86 -14.23 19.46
C TYR A 448 24.22 -14.94 19.34
N SER A 449 25.07 -14.76 20.35
CA SER A 449 26.40 -15.40 20.40
C SER A 449 26.36 -16.86 20.85
N GLY A 450 25.30 -17.27 21.54
CA GLY A 450 25.13 -18.65 22.00
C GLY A 450 24.68 -19.61 20.91
N LYS A 451 24.61 -20.89 21.26
CA LYS A 451 24.07 -21.94 20.38
C LYS A 451 22.57 -22.11 20.63
N VAL A 452 21.81 -22.29 19.56
CA VAL A 452 20.40 -22.72 19.64
C VAL A 452 20.33 -24.24 19.54
N ARG A 453 19.38 -24.85 20.25
CA ARG A 453 19.07 -26.29 20.10
C ARG A 453 17.93 -26.41 19.09
N TRP A 454 17.97 -27.45 18.27
CA TRP A 454 16.91 -27.71 17.31
C TRP A 454 16.72 -29.20 17.07
N SER A 455 15.51 -29.56 16.67
CA SER A 455 15.12 -30.90 16.22
C SER A 455 14.23 -30.76 15.00
N GLN A 456 14.31 -31.72 14.09
CA GLN A 456 13.46 -31.75 12.89
C GLN A 456 12.66 -33.05 12.89
N ASP A 457 11.35 -32.93 12.73
CA ASP A 457 10.43 -34.05 12.59
C ASP A 457 9.39 -33.76 11.49
N ARG A 458 8.39 -34.63 11.37
CA ARG A 458 7.29 -34.47 10.39
C ARG A 458 6.43 -33.20 10.59
N ASN A 459 6.53 -32.55 11.75
CA ASN A 459 5.78 -31.33 12.06
C ASN A 459 6.56 -30.06 11.67
N GLY A 460 7.89 -30.14 11.58
CA GLY A 460 8.73 -29.00 11.22
C GLY A 460 10.13 -29.06 11.80
N LEU A 461 10.90 -27.99 11.55
CA LEU A 461 12.11 -27.67 12.30
C LEU A 461 11.73 -26.87 13.55
N LEU A 462 11.81 -27.51 14.72
CA LEU A 462 11.61 -26.85 16.01
C LEU A 462 12.95 -26.34 16.53
N VAL A 463 13.03 -25.05 16.82
CA VAL A 463 14.22 -24.38 17.34
C VAL A 463 13.90 -23.81 18.72
N THR A 464 14.72 -24.17 19.71
CA THR A 464 14.69 -23.55 21.04
C THR A 464 15.56 -22.30 21.04
N VAL A 465 14.92 -21.15 21.27
CA VAL A 465 15.56 -19.84 21.37
C VAL A 465 15.49 -19.33 22.81
N PRO A 466 16.36 -18.38 23.22
CA PRO A 466 16.24 -17.72 24.52
C PRO A 466 14.87 -17.04 24.66
N THR A 467 14.29 -17.01 25.86
CA THR A 467 13.02 -16.30 26.13
C THR A 467 13.17 -14.76 26.03
N THR A 468 14.40 -14.26 26.11
CA THR A 468 14.78 -12.87 25.82
C THR A 468 15.87 -12.86 24.77
N GLY A 469 15.57 -12.32 23.59
CA GLY A 469 16.49 -12.35 22.46
C GLY A 469 17.32 -11.09 22.26
N PRO A 470 18.19 -11.11 21.24
CA PRO A 470 18.97 -9.95 20.82
C PRO A 470 18.11 -8.76 20.35
N SER A 471 16.88 -9.02 19.92
CA SER A 471 15.86 -8.04 19.56
C SER A 471 14.56 -8.39 20.28
N PRO A 472 13.84 -7.41 20.87
CA PRO A 472 12.55 -7.66 21.49
C PRO A 472 11.40 -7.76 20.49
N ILE A 473 11.65 -7.46 19.21
CA ILE A 473 10.62 -7.35 18.16
C ILE A 473 10.47 -8.65 17.37
N THR A 474 11.59 -9.27 16.97
CA THR A 474 11.57 -10.43 16.06
C THR A 474 12.68 -11.40 16.42
N ALA A 475 12.46 -12.69 16.16
CA ALA A 475 13.53 -13.68 16.11
C ALA A 475 13.81 -14.07 14.64
N CYS A 476 15.05 -13.92 14.18
CA CYS A 476 15.45 -14.36 12.83
C CYS A 476 16.42 -15.53 12.91
N LEU A 477 16.02 -16.67 12.34
CA LEU A 477 16.84 -17.85 12.22
C LEU A 477 17.58 -17.84 10.89
N LYS A 478 18.90 -17.99 10.94
CA LYS A 478 19.76 -18.27 9.79
C LYS A 478 19.93 -19.78 9.66
N ILE A 479 19.46 -20.32 8.54
CA ILE A 479 19.37 -21.76 8.30
C ILE A 479 20.17 -22.10 7.04
N THR A 480 21.08 -23.07 7.17
CA THR A 480 21.81 -23.65 6.04
C THR A 480 21.58 -25.14 6.00
N GLY A 481 21.42 -25.69 4.81
CA GLY A 481 21.19 -27.12 4.65
C GLY A 481 21.26 -27.56 3.19
N ARG A 482 20.96 -28.83 2.96
CA ARG A 482 20.87 -29.42 1.63
C ARG A 482 19.42 -29.44 1.18
N ASN A 483 19.17 -28.96 -0.04
CA ASN A 483 17.86 -29.02 -0.70
C ASN A 483 16.70 -28.52 0.18
N LEU A 484 16.85 -27.33 0.78
CA LEU A 484 15.79 -26.69 1.54
C LEU A 484 14.64 -26.32 0.60
N LYS A 485 13.54 -27.05 0.70
CA LYS A 485 12.32 -26.87 -0.10
C LYS A 485 11.10 -26.87 0.83
N PRO A 486 10.14 -25.95 0.64
CA PRO A 486 8.98 -25.91 1.49
C PRO A 486 8.17 -27.18 1.29
N VAL A 487 7.91 -27.90 2.38
CA VAL A 487 6.85 -28.90 2.38
C VAL A 487 5.49 -28.18 2.36
N PRO A 488 4.50 -28.68 1.59
CA PRO A 488 3.17 -28.12 1.60
C PRO A 488 2.58 -28.13 3.00
N LEU A 489 2.20 -26.96 3.49
CA LEU A 489 1.49 -26.87 4.76
C LEU A 489 0.03 -27.25 4.55
N PRO A 490 -0.58 -28.05 5.45
CA PRO A 490 -2.03 -28.20 5.47
C PRO A 490 -2.64 -26.80 5.59
N LYS A 491 -3.53 -26.42 4.67
CA LYS A 491 -4.32 -25.19 4.83
C LYS A 491 -5.02 -25.27 6.19
N VAL A 492 -4.75 -24.32 7.08
CA VAL A 492 -5.50 -24.17 8.33
C VAL A 492 -6.87 -23.61 7.95
N VAL A 493 -7.82 -24.51 7.70
CA VAL A 493 -9.19 -24.11 7.43
C VAL A 493 -9.81 -23.68 8.76
N ARG A 494 -10.01 -22.37 8.95
CA ARG A 494 -10.69 -21.83 10.13
C ARG A 494 -12.15 -22.30 10.11
N LYS A 495 -12.59 -22.91 11.21
CA LYS A 495 -13.90 -23.56 11.31
C LYS A 495 -14.87 -22.64 12.06
N VAL A 496 -16.04 -22.42 11.50
CA VAL A 496 -17.15 -21.74 12.19
C VAL A 496 -17.70 -22.71 13.23
N SER A 497 -17.61 -22.32 14.50
CA SER A 497 -18.18 -23.10 15.61
C SER A 497 -19.45 -22.42 16.12
N ALA A 498 -20.39 -23.22 16.61
CA ALA A 498 -21.64 -22.69 17.13
C ALA A 498 -21.41 -21.82 18.38
N GLY A 499 -22.11 -20.69 18.47
CA GLY A 499 -22.18 -19.89 19.68
C GLY A 499 -22.95 -20.61 20.80
N ALA A 500 -23.05 -19.99 21.98
CA ALA A 500 -23.74 -20.58 23.14
C ALA A 500 -25.22 -20.93 22.86
N ASN A 501 -25.86 -20.23 21.92
CA ASN A 501 -27.22 -20.47 21.45
C ASN A 501 -27.32 -21.46 20.26
N GLY A 502 -26.22 -22.13 19.90
CA GLY A 502 -26.17 -23.05 18.77
C GLY A 502 -26.07 -22.38 17.39
N VAL A 503 -26.10 -21.05 17.30
CA VAL A 503 -26.04 -20.32 16.03
C VAL A 503 -24.63 -20.39 15.44
N LEU A 504 -24.56 -20.68 14.15
CA LEU A 504 -23.33 -20.65 13.34
C LEU A 504 -23.35 -19.37 12.49
N ASP A 505 -22.45 -18.44 12.78
CA ASP A 505 -22.27 -17.19 12.02
C ASP A 505 -21.13 -17.31 11.01
N LEU A 506 -21.48 -17.57 9.74
CA LEU A 506 -20.55 -17.70 8.64
C LEU A 506 -20.26 -16.29 8.09
N ASN A 507 -19.49 -15.52 8.85
CA ASN A 507 -19.17 -14.14 8.49
C ASN A 507 -18.07 -14.05 7.42
N ALA A 508 -17.98 -12.88 6.80
CA ALA A 508 -17.05 -12.60 5.71
C ALA A 508 -15.57 -12.82 6.06
N THR A 509 -15.15 -12.64 7.31
CA THR A 509 -13.74 -12.80 7.72
C THR A 509 -13.30 -14.27 7.79
N LEU A 510 -14.26 -15.18 7.92
CA LEU A 510 -14.03 -16.63 7.94
C LEU A 510 -14.26 -17.29 6.58
N ALA A 511 -14.70 -16.52 5.58
CA ALA A 511 -14.94 -17.01 4.24
C ALA A 511 -13.62 -17.27 3.50
N GLU A 512 -13.49 -18.46 2.91
CA GLU A 512 -12.57 -18.69 1.80
C GLU A 512 -13.24 -18.17 0.53
N LEU A 513 -12.54 -17.28 -0.19
CA LEU A 513 -13.00 -16.74 -1.46
C LEU A 513 -12.43 -17.55 -2.61
N HIS A 514 -13.24 -17.80 -3.63
CA HIS A 514 -12.88 -18.52 -4.83
C HIS A 514 -13.14 -17.60 -6.03
N GLY A 515 -12.08 -16.97 -6.53
CA GLY A 515 -12.15 -15.91 -7.52
C GLY A 515 -11.07 -14.86 -7.27
N ASP A 516 -10.81 -14.01 -8.26
CA ASP A 516 -9.81 -12.95 -8.18
C ASP A 516 -10.44 -11.56 -7.93
N GLY A 517 -11.75 -11.42 -8.11
CA GLY A 517 -12.53 -10.19 -8.01
C GLY A 517 -13.14 -9.93 -6.62
N LEU A 518 -13.68 -10.96 -5.95
CA LEU A 518 -14.25 -10.74 -4.61
C LEU A 518 -13.18 -10.41 -3.57
N GLN A 519 -13.53 -9.54 -2.62
CA GLN A 519 -12.68 -9.17 -1.50
C GLN A 519 -13.48 -8.96 -0.22
N VAL A 520 -12.82 -9.00 0.93
CA VAL A 520 -13.43 -8.60 2.20
C VAL A 520 -13.09 -7.14 2.40
N GLU A 521 -14.11 -6.31 2.47
CA GLU A 521 -14.02 -4.89 2.79
C GLU A 521 -14.71 -4.62 4.14
N SER A 522 -14.51 -3.43 4.69
CA SER A 522 -15.16 -3.00 5.95
C SER A 522 -15.93 -1.68 5.79
N LYS A 523 -16.32 -1.34 4.56
CA LYS A 523 -17.12 -0.14 4.28
C LYS A 523 -18.47 -0.28 4.98
N GLY A 524 -18.79 0.65 5.90
CA GLY A 524 -19.96 0.56 6.78
C GLY A 524 -19.69 -0.06 8.17
N GLY A 525 -18.42 -0.21 8.58
CA GLY A 525 -18.01 -0.47 9.97
C GLY A 525 -17.97 -1.95 10.39
N LYS A 526 -18.43 -2.89 9.56
CA LYS A 526 -18.30 -4.34 9.77
C LYS A 526 -17.81 -5.03 8.49
N PRO A 527 -16.99 -6.09 8.59
CA PRO A 527 -16.52 -6.81 7.41
C PRO A 527 -17.65 -7.41 6.57
N ASN A 528 -17.55 -7.30 5.25
CA ASN A 528 -18.39 -7.99 4.28
C ASN A 528 -17.56 -8.45 3.08
N VAL A 529 -18.00 -9.48 2.37
CA VAL A 529 -17.52 -9.80 1.03
C VAL A 529 -18.16 -8.80 0.07
N GLY A 530 -17.38 -8.17 -0.78
CA GLY A 530 -17.83 -7.23 -1.82
C GLY A 530 -17.03 -7.42 -3.10
N TYR A 531 -17.24 -6.53 -4.07
CA TYR A 531 -16.60 -6.57 -5.41
C TYR A 531 -16.86 -7.88 -6.17
N TRP A 532 -17.96 -8.53 -5.84
CA TRP A 532 -18.34 -9.81 -6.43
C TRP A 532 -19.12 -9.55 -7.72
N PHE A 533 -18.39 -9.30 -8.81
CA PHE A 533 -18.98 -8.83 -10.07
C PHE A 533 -19.35 -9.95 -11.03
N THR A 534 -18.69 -11.10 -10.95
CA THR A 534 -18.84 -12.19 -11.93
C THR A 534 -19.49 -13.42 -11.30
N ALA A 535 -20.14 -14.22 -12.15
CA ALA A 535 -20.95 -15.36 -11.71
C ALA A 535 -20.14 -16.66 -11.50
N ASP A 536 -18.88 -16.68 -11.91
CA ASP A 536 -17.95 -17.81 -11.76
C ASP A 536 -17.25 -17.85 -10.40
N GLU A 537 -17.43 -16.80 -9.60
CA GLU A 537 -16.84 -16.63 -8.29
C GLU A 537 -17.73 -17.18 -7.17
N SER A 538 -17.13 -17.57 -6.04
CA SER A 538 -17.88 -18.10 -4.90
C SER A 538 -17.20 -17.89 -3.56
N VAL A 539 -17.95 -18.17 -2.49
CA VAL A 539 -17.44 -18.15 -1.12
C VAL A 539 -17.78 -19.45 -0.40
N SER A 540 -16.91 -19.88 0.50
CA SER A 540 -17.13 -21.08 1.30
C SER A 540 -16.68 -20.94 2.74
N TRP A 541 -17.32 -21.71 3.61
CA TRP A 541 -16.97 -21.87 5.02
C TRP A 541 -16.97 -23.34 5.39
N VAL A 542 -16.08 -23.73 6.31
CA VAL A 542 -16.22 -25.01 7.02
C VAL A 542 -16.91 -24.75 8.35
N VAL A 543 -18.07 -25.36 8.54
CA VAL A 543 -18.88 -25.23 9.75
C VAL A 543 -18.78 -26.50 10.59
N LYS A 544 -18.69 -26.36 11.91
CA LYS A 544 -18.75 -27.47 12.86
C LYS A 544 -20.14 -27.50 13.50
N VAL A 545 -20.99 -28.35 12.96
CA VAL A 545 -22.36 -28.57 13.45
C VAL A 545 -22.31 -29.37 14.75
N PRO A 546 -22.84 -28.84 15.87
CA PRO A 546 -22.69 -29.47 17.18
C PRO A 546 -23.59 -30.71 17.37
N ALA A 547 -24.74 -30.74 16.72
CA ALA A 547 -25.72 -31.82 16.80
C ALA A 547 -26.55 -31.90 15.50
N PRO A 548 -27.05 -33.09 15.13
CA PRO A 548 -28.02 -33.24 14.06
C PRO A 548 -29.26 -32.35 14.31
N GLY A 549 -29.82 -31.77 13.25
CA GLY A 549 -31.00 -30.91 13.35
C GLY A 549 -31.22 -30.05 12.13
N ALA A 550 -32.36 -29.34 12.14
CA ALA A 550 -32.72 -28.34 11.15
C ALA A 550 -32.18 -26.97 11.56
N TYR A 551 -31.64 -26.22 10.61
CA TYR A 551 -31.11 -24.87 10.79
C TYR A 551 -31.75 -23.94 9.76
N ALA A 552 -32.44 -22.91 10.23
CA ALA A 552 -32.90 -21.81 9.39
C ALA A 552 -31.71 -21.02 8.87
N VAL A 553 -31.72 -20.68 7.59
CA VAL A 553 -30.61 -20.03 6.90
C VAL A 553 -31.00 -18.63 6.47
N LYS A 554 -30.21 -17.65 6.87
CA LYS A 554 -30.35 -16.26 6.44
C LYS A 554 -29.05 -15.78 5.82
N ALA A 555 -29.13 -15.02 4.73
CA ALA A 555 -27.99 -14.33 4.16
C ALA A 555 -28.15 -12.82 4.37
N SER A 556 -27.19 -12.18 5.04
CA SER A 556 -27.20 -10.74 5.31
C SER A 556 -26.53 -10.01 4.14
N ILE A 557 -27.33 -9.34 3.31
CA ILE A 557 -26.91 -8.82 2.00
C ILE A 557 -27.24 -7.33 1.86
N ALA A 558 -26.33 -6.58 1.22
CA ALA A 558 -26.55 -5.21 0.77
C ALA A 558 -26.27 -5.10 -0.73
N THR A 559 -27.10 -4.39 -1.47
CA THR A 559 -26.92 -4.13 -2.90
C THR A 559 -27.79 -2.95 -3.35
N VAL A 560 -27.33 -2.21 -4.36
CA VAL A 560 -28.15 -1.22 -5.09
C VAL A 560 -28.85 -1.83 -6.31
N ASN A 561 -28.53 -3.09 -6.61
CA ASN A 561 -29.13 -3.84 -7.69
C ASN A 561 -30.36 -4.58 -7.19
N ASP A 562 -31.39 -4.68 -8.03
CA ASP A 562 -32.56 -5.50 -7.69
C ASP A 562 -32.48 -6.88 -8.33
N GLY A 563 -32.85 -7.92 -7.59
CA GLY A 563 -33.05 -9.26 -8.12
C GLY A 563 -31.79 -10.10 -8.36
N ALA A 564 -30.69 -9.85 -7.64
CA ALA A 564 -29.50 -10.70 -7.76
C ALA A 564 -29.79 -12.11 -7.21
N ARG A 565 -29.65 -13.15 -8.03
CA ARG A 565 -29.96 -14.52 -7.63
C ARG A 565 -28.73 -15.32 -7.23
N PHE A 566 -28.85 -16.08 -6.15
CA PHE A 566 -27.77 -16.88 -5.59
C PHE A 566 -28.32 -18.15 -4.95
N TYR A 567 -27.44 -19.09 -4.62
CA TYR A 567 -27.79 -20.23 -3.79
C TYR A 567 -26.73 -20.52 -2.73
N VAL A 568 -27.21 -21.02 -1.59
CA VAL A 568 -26.38 -21.56 -0.51
C VAL A 568 -26.48 -23.08 -0.53
N LYS A 569 -25.34 -23.76 -0.59
CA LYS A 569 -25.26 -25.22 -0.74
C LYS A 569 -24.40 -25.84 0.36
N THR A 570 -24.85 -26.98 0.88
CA THR A 570 -24.07 -27.88 1.73
C THR A 570 -24.47 -29.32 1.48
N GLY A 571 -23.48 -30.22 1.33
CA GLY A 571 -23.74 -31.60 0.92
C GLY A 571 -24.61 -31.68 -0.34
N GLY A 572 -25.71 -32.43 -0.26
CA GLY A 572 -26.72 -32.57 -1.33
C GLY A 572 -27.86 -31.55 -1.29
N GLN A 573 -27.84 -30.58 -0.36
CA GLN A 573 -28.91 -29.60 -0.17
C GLN A 573 -28.52 -28.24 -0.76
N SER A 574 -29.48 -27.53 -1.35
CA SER A 574 -29.30 -26.19 -1.91
C SER A 574 -30.52 -25.34 -1.65
N LEU A 575 -30.31 -24.12 -1.16
CA LEU A 575 -31.35 -23.11 -0.93
C LEU A 575 -31.07 -21.91 -1.82
N THR A 576 -32.08 -21.44 -2.55
CA THR A 576 -31.94 -20.30 -3.48
C THR A 576 -32.47 -19.03 -2.83
N GLY A 577 -31.77 -17.92 -3.04
CA GLY A 577 -32.18 -16.59 -2.59
C GLY A 577 -32.17 -15.57 -3.74
N THR A 578 -32.94 -14.52 -3.54
CA THR A 578 -32.95 -13.33 -4.40
C THR A 578 -32.70 -12.12 -3.53
N ALA A 579 -31.60 -11.40 -3.78
CA ALA A 579 -31.28 -10.19 -3.03
C ALA A 579 -32.19 -9.03 -3.48
N PRO A 580 -32.89 -8.35 -2.54
CA PRO A 580 -33.64 -7.14 -2.87
C PRO A 580 -32.71 -5.94 -3.01
N ASN A 581 -33.13 -4.94 -3.78
CA ASN A 581 -32.47 -3.63 -3.75
C ASN A 581 -32.57 -3.00 -2.35
N THR A 582 -31.44 -2.84 -1.68
CA THR A 582 -31.35 -2.26 -0.34
C THR A 582 -31.11 -0.74 -0.35
N GLY A 583 -30.81 -0.17 -1.52
CA GLY A 583 -30.57 1.26 -1.72
C GLY A 583 -29.14 1.74 -1.44
N ALA A 584 -28.28 0.91 -0.82
CA ALA A 584 -26.87 1.23 -0.60
C ALA A 584 -26.02 -0.03 -0.45
N TRP A 585 -24.70 0.09 -0.62
CA TRP A 585 -23.75 -1.02 -0.50
C TRP A 585 -23.43 -1.43 0.95
N ASP A 586 -23.87 -0.64 1.92
CA ASP A 586 -23.66 -0.84 3.36
C ASP A 586 -24.97 -0.99 4.17
N ARG A 587 -26.12 -0.97 3.49
CA ARG A 587 -27.44 -1.18 4.10
C ARG A 587 -27.87 -2.64 4.00
N PHE A 588 -27.42 -3.46 4.94
CA PHE A 588 -27.68 -4.90 4.92
C PHE A 588 -29.09 -5.26 5.39
N VAL A 589 -29.71 -6.19 4.68
CA VAL A 589 -30.97 -6.84 5.06
C VAL A 589 -30.79 -8.36 5.04
N ASP A 590 -31.53 -9.05 5.89
CA ASP A 590 -31.48 -10.51 5.93
C ASP A 590 -32.46 -11.10 4.92
N VAL A 591 -31.94 -11.92 4.01
CA VAL A 591 -32.71 -12.73 3.07
C VAL A 591 -32.87 -14.13 3.66
N ASP A 592 -34.11 -14.51 3.96
CA ASP A 592 -34.44 -15.86 4.44
C ASP A 592 -34.42 -16.85 3.27
N LEU A 593 -33.70 -17.96 3.44
CA LEU A 593 -33.50 -18.98 2.40
C LEU A 593 -34.24 -20.29 2.71
N GLY A 594 -34.86 -20.42 3.89
CA GLY A 594 -35.43 -21.66 4.39
C GLY A 594 -34.45 -22.45 5.26
N THR A 595 -34.54 -23.79 5.21
CA THR A 595 -33.92 -24.66 6.22
C THR A 595 -32.97 -25.68 5.61
N LEU A 596 -31.77 -25.82 6.20
CA LEU A 596 -30.86 -26.94 5.95
C LEU A 596 -30.97 -27.96 7.08
N THR A 597 -30.94 -29.25 6.74
CA THR A 597 -30.94 -30.34 7.73
C THR A 597 -29.58 -31.01 7.78
N PHE A 598 -29.00 -31.12 8.97
CA PHE A 598 -27.79 -31.90 9.20
C PHE A 598 -28.15 -33.20 9.90
N ASP A 599 -27.78 -34.32 9.31
CA ASP A 599 -28.07 -35.68 9.78
C ASP A 599 -27.14 -36.15 10.90
N ARG A 600 -26.02 -35.45 11.10
CA ARG A 600 -25.04 -35.73 12.15
C ARG A 600 -24.35 -34.47 12.66
N ALA A 601 -23.79 -34.56 13.85
CA ALA A 601 -22.75 -33.63 14.29
C ALA A 601 -21.47 -33.83 13.46
N GLY A 602 -20.74 -32.76 13.19
CA GLY A 602 -19.49 -32.86 12.44
C GLY A 602 -19.19 -31.63 11.59
N GLU A 603 -18.21 -31.78 10.70
CA GLU A 603 -17.76 -30.72 9.81
C GLU A 603 -18.45 -30.82 8.46
N PHE A 604 -18.92 -29.67 7.97
CA PHE A 604 -19.57 -29.53 6.68
C PHE A 604 -19.02 -28.30 5.96
N THR A 605 -18.95 -28.35 4.64
CA THR A 605 -18.65 -27.17 3.84
C THR A 605 -19.95 -26.54 3.39
N VAL A 606 -20.16 -25.27 3.77
CA VAL A 606 -21.25 -24.43 3.27
C VAL A 606 -20.67 -23.49 2.24
N THR A 607 -21.32 -23.38 1.10
CA THR A 607 -20.90 -22.55 -0.03
C THR A 607 -22.01 -21.60 -0.43
N MET A 608 -21.67 -20.43 -0.95
CA MET A 608 -22.61 -19.54 -1.61
C MET A 608 -22.08 -19.18 -3.00
N HIS A 609 -22.97 -19.28 -3.99
CA HIS A 609 -22.66 -19.07 -5.39
C HIS A 609 -23.70 -18.15 -6.02
N PRO A 610 -23.32 -17.34 -7.03
CA PRO A 610 -24.24 -16.76 -7.99
C PRO A 610 -25.03 -17.88 -8.66
N GLN A 611 -26.31 -17.63 -8.99
CA GLN A 611 -27.10 -18.65 -9.66
C GLN A 611 -26.60 -18.89 -11.09
N ASP A 612 -26.41 -17.82 -11.86
CA ASP A 612 -25.87 -17.83 -13.22
C ASP A 612 -25.48 -16.41 -13.66
N ALA A 613 -24.76 -16.30 -14.78
CA ALA A 613 -24.32 -15.02 -15.32
C ALA A 613 -25.45 -14.08 -15.79
N ALA A 614 -26.64 -14.62 -16.11
CA ALA A 614 -27.76 -13.82 -16.58
C ALA A 614 -28.52 -13.13 -15.43
N THR A 615 -28.49 -13.73 -14.25
CA THR A 615 -29.23 -13.28 -13.06
C THR A 615 -28.33 -12.74 -11.96
N TRP A 616 -27.01 -12.89 -12.09
CA TRP A 616 -26.06 -12.31 -11.16
C TRP A 616 -25.97 -10.79 -11.31
N LYS A 617 -26.07 -10.11 -10.19
CA LYS A 617 -25.74 -8.70 -10.04
C LYS A 617 -24.93 -8.56 -8.77
N ALA A 618 -23.97 -7.64 -8.76
CA ALA A 618 -23.08 -7.51 -7.63
C ALA A 618 -23.84 -7.25 -6.32
N ILE A 619 -23.40 -7.92 -5.27
CA ILE A 619 -23.88 -7.78 -3.90
C ILE A 619 -22.69 -7.63 -2.94
N ASN A 620 -22.98 -7.05 -1.79
CA ASN A 620 -22.17 -7.18 -0.59
C ASN A 620 -22.81 -8.23 0.34
N LEU A 621 -22.04 -9.22 0.77
CA LEU A 621 -22.46 -10.29 1.67
C LEU A 621 -21.74 -10.14 3.01
N ARG A 622 -22.48 -9.85 4.08
CA ARG A 622 -21.93 -9.72 5.44
C ARG A 622 -21.74 -11.08 6.11
N SER A 623 -22.76 -11.92 6.06
CA SER A 623 -22.70 -13.28 6.61
C SER A 623 -23.80 -14.16 6.05
N VAL A 624 -23.61 -15.48 6.20
CA VAL A 624 -24.69 -16.47 6.17
C VAL A 624 -24.86 -17.00 7.59
N VAL A 625 -26.07 -16.98 8.14
CA VAL A 625 -26.36 -17.42 9.50
C VAL A 625 -27.16 -18.71 9.44
N LEU A 626 -26.68 -19.73 10.15
CA LEU A 626 -27.39 -20.99 10.36
C LEU A 626 -27.87 -21.02 11.81
N GLN A 627 -29.17 -20.81 12.01
CA GLN A 627 -29.81 -20.78 13.32
C GLN A 627 -30.56 -22.08 13.58
N PRO A 628 -30.27 -22.82 14.67
CA PRO A 628 -31.05 -24.01 15.02
C PRO A 628 -32.54 -23.68 15.07
N VAL A 629 -33.36 -24.52 14.43
CA VAL A 629 -34.81 -24.46 14.58
C VAL A 629 -35.15 -25.19 15.88
N GLU A 630 -35.69 -24.46 16.86
CA GLU A 630 -36.20 -25.09 18.09
C GLU A 630 -37.25 -26.14 17.74
N LYS A 631 -37.17 -27.30 18.38
CA LYS A 631 -38.13 -28.39 18.18
C LYS A 631 -39.44 -28.14 18.89
#